data_AF-A0A6J2YNE0-F1
#
_entry.id   AF-A0A6J2YNE0-F1
#
_cell.length_a   1.000
_cell.length_b   1.000
_cell.length_c   1.000
_cell.angle_alpha   90.00
_cell.angle_beta   90.00
_cell.angle_gamma   90.00
#
_symmetry.space_group_name_H-M   'P 1'
#
loop_
_entity.id
_entity.type
_entity.pdbx_description
1 polymer ?
#
loop_
_entity_poly.entity_id
_entity_poly.type
_entity_poly.pdbx_seq_one_letter_code
_entity_poly.pdbx_strand_id
1 'polypeptide(L)'
;MGSPLSPVIANFYMEAFEETALRTATKRPSCWLRYVDDTFVIWKHGIDELNLFLQHLNNIHPKIQFTMEIEKDTQLAFLDVLVNRRQDLSLGHKVYRKNTHTDRYLLNNSNHHPGQKRGVIKTLVYRARRICEPLHINDGLEHLDRALQANGYREQTIRRAIRPRRPVERQEGENTPPSGVAFLSYIRGVTDRIGKLLRKRNIKPILKPTRKIQEHLRSAKDPRDPLSSAGVYRIPCPCGSVYVGTTKRNINTRLTEHKRSCRLGQTEKPPLAEHTITQEDHHFLFLIINSVQ
;
A
#
# COMPACT_ATOMS: atom_id res chain seq x y z
N MET A 1 -9.41 5.76 -5.13
CA MET A 1 -8.34 4.82 -4.70
C MET A 1 -9.01 3.50 -4.33
N GLY A 2 -8.78 2.43 -5.10
CA GLY A 2 -9.40 1.13 -4.80
C GLY A 2 -9.46 0.15 -5.98
N SER A 3 -9.38 0.64 -7.21
CA SER A 3 -9.13 -0.22 -8.37
C SER A 3 -7.61 -0.41 -8.54
N PRO A 4 -7.13 -1.65 -8.72
CA PRO A 4 -5.72 -1.93 -8.95
C PRO A 4 -5.20 -1.34 -10.27
N LEU A 5 -6.09 -1.05 -11.23
CA LEU A 5 -5.72 -0.46 -12.52
C LEU A 5 -5.60 1.06 -12.49
N SER A 6 -6.21 1.75 -11.52
CA SER A 6 -6.24 3.21 -11.50
C SER A 6 -4.85 3.87 -11.50
N PRO A 7 -3.85 3.42 -10.70
CA PRO A 7 -2.53 4.05 -10.72
C PRO A 7 -1.80 3.88 -12.06
N VAL A 8 -1.99 2.72 -12.71
CA VAL A 8 -1.36 2.42 -14.00
C VAL A 8 -1.93 3.32 -15.09
N ILE A 9 -3.26 3.45 -15.15
CA ILE A 9 -3.93 4.31 -16.13
C ILE A 9 -3.59 5.79 -15.88
N ALA A 10 -3.55 6.22 -14.62
CA ALA A 10 -3.14 7.57 -14.28
C ALA A 10 -1.70 7.86 -14.72
N ASN A 11 -0.76 6.93 -14.46
CA ASN A 11 0.62 7.08 -14.90
C ASN A 11 0.76 7.16 -16.42
N PHE A 12 0.04 6.32 -17.17
CA PHE A 12 0.05 6.33 -18.63
C PHE A 12 -0.44 7.66 -19.20
N TYR A 13 -1.55 8.17 -18.68
CA TYR A 13 -2.05 9.47 -19.10
C TYR A 13 -1.08 10.61 -18.75
N MET A 14 -0.54 10.60 -17.52
CA MET A 14 0.39 11.64 -17.08
C MET A 14 1.67 11.65 -17.91
N GLU A 15 2.18 10.49 -18.33
CA GLU A 15 3.33 10.39 -19.23
C GLU A 15 3.05 11.08 -20.58
N ALA A 16 1.93 10.76 -21.23
CA ALA A 16 1.53 11.41 -22.49
C ALA A 16 1.30 12.92 -22.34
N PHE A 17 0.73 13.34 -21.19
CA PHE A 17 0.57 14.75 -20.84
C PHE A 17 1.93 15.45 -20.74
N GLU A 18 2.88 14.86 -20.00
CA GLU A 18 4.22 15.40 -19.78
C GLU A 18 5.03 15.48 -21.07
N GLU A 19 4.97 14.45 -21.93
CA GLU A 19 5.59 14.48 -23.25
C GLU A 19 5.08 15.65 -24.09
N THR A 20 3.76 15.86 -24.09
CA THR A 20 3.13 16.98 -24.79
C THR A 20 3.59 18.31 -24.20
N ALA A 21 3.60 18.41 -22.88
CA ALA A 21 4.02 19.60 -22.15
C ALA A 21 5.46 20.00 -22.48
N LEU A 22 6.39 19.05 -22.35
CA LEU A 22 7.82 19.27 -22.58
C LEU A 22 8.10 19.54 -24.06
N ARG A 23 7.39 18.86 -24.98
CA ARG A 23 7.55 19.07 -26.43
C ARG A 23 7.15 20.47 -26.85
N THR A 24 6.03 20.98 -26.34
CA THR A 24 5.42 22.26 -26.73
C THR A 24 5.93 23.47 -25.94
N ALA A 25 6.68 23.26 -24.85
CA ALA A 25 7.25 24.34 -24.06
C ALA A 25 8.37 25.11 -24.80
N THR A 26 8.32 26.45 -24.73
CA THR A 26 9.34 27.36 -25.28
C THR A 26 10.73 27.14 -24.67
N LYS A 27 10.76 26.94 -23.35
CA LYS A 27 11.96 26.61 -22.58
C LYS A 27 11.73 25.29 -21.87
N ARG A 28 12.76 24.44 -21.85
CA ARG A 28 12.68 23.10 -21.27
C ARG A 28 13.52 23.00 -19.99
N PRO A 29 13.06 22.21 -19.01
CA PRO A 29 13.86 21.91 -17.83
C PRO A 29 15.09 21.10 -18.22
N SER A 30 16.16 21.24 -17.43
CA SER A 30 17.35 20.39 -17.57
C SER A 30 17.16 18.98 -17.02
N CYS A 31 16.21 18.82 -16.09
CA CYS A 31 15.85 17.54 -15.51
C CYS A 31 14.36 17.58 -15.16
N TRP A 32 13.64 16.50 -15.49
CA TRP A 32 12.25 16.28 -15.13
C TRP A 32 12.14 14.85 -14.62
N LEU A 33 11.84 14.70 -13.32
CA LEU A 33 11.61 13.41 -12.69
C LEU A 33 10.22 13.42 -12.09
N ARG A 34 9.46 12.33 -12.26
CA ARG A 34 8.13 12.19 -11.66
C ARG A 34 8.08 10.98 -10.74
N TYR A 35 7.44 11.16 -9.59
CA TYR A 35 7.03 10.08 -8.70
C TYR A 35 5.53 10.18 -8.44
N VAL A 36 4.75 9.33 -9.12
CA VAL A 36 3.28 9.35 -9.07
C VAL A 36 2.75 10.72 -9.50
N ASP A 37 2.36 11.56 -8.55
CA ASP A 37 1.77 12.89 -8.70
C ASP A 37 2.77 14.04 -8.48
N ASP A 38 3.92 13.78 -7.84
CA ASP A 38 4.94 14.79 -7.56
C ASP A 38 6.02 14.82 -8.64
N THR A 39 6.43 16.02 -9.07
CA THR A 39 7.54 16.22 -10.02
C THR A 39 8.70 16.97 -9.38
N PHE A 40 9.93 16.55 -9.70
CA PHE A 40 11.16 17.23 -9.35
C PHE A 40 11.81 17.77 -10.61
N VAL A 41 12.06 19.08 -10.63
CA VAL A 41 12.45 19.81 -11.83
C VAL A 41 13.70 20.64 -11.57
N ILE A 42 14.70 20.52 -12.44
CA ILE A 42 15.85 21.42 -12.46
C ILE A 42 15.65 22.43 -13.59
N TRP A 43 15.45 23.70 -13.22
CA TRP A 43 15.22 24.80 -14.14
C TRP A 43 16.41 25.76 -14.19
N LYS A 44 16.78 26.22 -15.40
CA LYS A 44 17.97 27.07 -15.62
C LYS A 44 17.67 28.43 -16.24
N HIS A 45 16.42 28.72 -16.57
CA HIS A 45 16.05 29.89 -17.38
C HIS A 45 15.53 31.08 -16.56
N GLY A 46 15.75 31.09 -15.24
CA GLY A 46 15.26 32.15 -14.35
C GLY A 46 13.81 31.95 -13.89
N ILE A 47 13.37 32.76 -12.92
CA ILE A 47 12.07 32.64 -12.25
C ILE A 47 10.90 33.07 -13.12
N ASP A 48 11.08 34.09 -13.98
CA ASP A 48 10.01 34.60 -14.84
C ASP A 48 9.61 33.56 -15.89
N GLU A 49 10.60 32.97 -16.55
CA GLU A 49 10.39 31.86 -17.51
C GLU A 49 9.84 30.60 -16.82
N LEU A 50 10.19 30.37 -15.55
CA LEU A 50 9.63 29.26 -14.78
C LEU A 50 8.12 29.47 -14.53
N ASN A 51 7.69 30.69 -14.21
CA ASN A 51 6.28 31.02 -14.04
C ASN A 51 5.51 30.88 -15.37
N LEU A 52 6.09 31.30 -16.49
CA LEU A 52 5.52 31.07 -17.82
C LEU A 52 5.38 29.58 -18.13
N PHE A 53 6.38 28.79 -17.76
CA PHE A 53 6.32 27.34 -17.91
C PHE A 53 5.23 26.70 -17.03
N LEU A 54 5.03 27.16 -15.80
CA LEU A 54 3.93 26.71 -14.95
C LEU A 54 2.56 27.06 -15.57
N GLN A 55 2.40 28.26 -16.11
CA GLN A 55 1.19 28.66 -16.83
C GLN A 55 0.95 27.78 -18.06
N HIS A 56 2.01 27.49 -18.82
CA HIS A 56 1.95 26.56 -19.95
C HIS A 56 1.44 25.18 -19.51
N LEU A 57 2.00 24.59 -18.45
CA LEU A 57 1.51 23.32 -17.89
C LEU A 57 0.02 23.36 -17.58
N ASN A 58 -0.43 24.42 -16.91
CA ASN A 58 -1.82 24.58 -16.47
C ASN A 58 -2.81 24.86 -17.61
N ASN A 59 -2.31 25.28 -18.78
CA ASN A 59 -3.12 25.54 -19.96
C ASN A 59 -3.33 24.29 -20.84
N ILE A 60 -2.57 23.21 -20.64
CA ILE A 60 -2.68 21.99 -21.47
C ILE A 60 -3.99 21.26 -21.22
N HIS A 61 -4.46 21.22 -19.96
CA HIS A 61 -5.70 20.53 -19.63
C HIS A 61 -6.47 21.22 -18.49
N PRO A 62 -7.76 21.55 -18.67
CA PRO A 62 -8.53 22.37 -17.72
C PRO A 62 -8.75 21.72 -16.36
N LYS A 63 -8.57 20.40 -16.22
CA LYS A 63 -8.76 19.66 -14.96
C LYS A 63 -7.48 19.23 -14.28
N ILE A 64 -6.31 19.51 -14.88
CA ILE A 64 -5.02 19.15 -14.31
C ILE A 64 -4.28 20.44 -14.07
N GLN A 65 -4.05 20.75 -12.80
CA GLN A 65 -3.43 21.99 -12.37
C GLN A 65 -2.22 21.65 -11.51
N PHE A 66 -1.06 22.07 -11.98
CA PHE A 66 0.21 22.01 -11.29
C PHE A 66 0.29 23.16 -10.29
N THR A 67 0.85 22.83 -9.14
CA THR A 67 1.35 23.80 -8.16
C THR A 67 2.85 23.65 -8.09
N MET A 68 3.54 24.69 -7.62
CA MET A 68 4.99 24.72 -7.62
C MET A 68 5.52 25.19 -6.27
N GLU A 69 6.43 24.41 -5.71
CA GLU A 69 7.29 24.83 -4.61
C GLU A 69 8.68 25.14 -5.19
N ILE A 70 9.22 26.32 -4.86
CA ILE A 70 10.54 26.74 -5.29
C ILE A 70 11.57 26.55 -4.18
N GLU A 71 12.82 26.35 -4.58
CA GLU A 71 13.96 26.29 -3.66
C GLU A 71 14.00 27.53 -2.77
N LYS A 72 14.17 27.33 -1.45
CA LYS A 72 14.37 28.37 -0.44
C LYS A 72 15.63 28.06 0.34
N ASP A 73 16.48 29.05 0.57
CA ASP A 73 17.74 28.88 1.32
C ASP A 73 18.58 27.70 0.81
N THR A 74 18.68 27.59 -0.52
CA THR A 74 19.33 26.49 -1.25
C THR A 74 18.80 25.08 -0.96
N GLN A 75 17.56 24.98 -0.48
CA GLN A 75 16.92 23.74 -0.10
C GLN A 75 15.55 23.58 -0.74
N LEU A 76 15.22 22.34 -1.11
CA LEU A 76 13.90 21.96 -1.59
C LEU A 76 13.55 20.58 -1.06
N ALA A 77 12.37 20.44 -0.47
CA ALA A 77 11.84 19.16 -0.05
C ALA A 77 11.23 18.44 -1.26
N PHE A 78 11.57 17.16 -1.44
CA PHE A 78 10.94 16.28 -2.40
C PHE A 78 10.65 14.93 -1.75
N LEU A 79 9.37 14.61 -1.54
CA LEU A 79 8.92 13.44 -0.77
C LEU A 79 9.57 13.39 0.63
N ASP A 80 10.32 12.33 0.90
CA ASP A 80 11.03 12.05 2.16
C ASP A 80 12.48 12.57 2.16
N VAL A 81 12.88 13.33 1.14
CA VAL A 81 14.26 13.80 0.89
C VAL A 81 14.30 15.33 0.92
N LEU A 82 15.24 15.90 1.66
CA LEU A 82 15.58 17.31 1.58
C LEU A 82 16.79 17.41 0.67
N VAL A 83 16.58 18.00 -0.50
CA VAL A 83 17.63 18.26 -1.49
C VAL A 83 18.25 19.61 -1.16
N ASN A 84 19.57 19.68 -1.10
CA ASN A 84 20.31 20.92 -0.89
C ASN A 84 21.24 21.18 -2.07
N ARG A 85 21.17 22.37 -2.66
CA ARG A 85 22.09 22.78 -3.71
C ARG A 85 23.36 23.34 -3.10
N ARG A 86 24.49 22.73 -3.45
CA ARG A 86 25.83 23.17 -3.02
C ARG A 86 26.37 24.26 -3.93
N GLN A 87 27.46 24.90 -3.49
CA GLN A 87 28.14 25.96 -4.24
C GLN A 87 28.71 25.48 -5.58
N ASP A 88 29.16 24.23 -5.64
CA ASP A 88 29.64 23.56 -6.86
C ASP A 88 28.50 23.06 -7.78
N LEU A 89 27.25 23.44 -7.47
CA LEU A 89 26.02 23.01 -8.16
C LEU A 89 25.69 21.51 -8.02
N SER A 90 26.44 20.76 -7.22
CA SER A 90 26.04 19.40 -6.85
C SER A 90 24.85 19.41 -5.88
N LEU A 91 24.10 18.31 -5.86
CA LEU A 91 22.95 18.14 -4.98
C LEU A 91 23.34 17.27 -3.80
N GLY A 92 23.27 17.85 -2.60
CA GLY A 92 23.29 17.12 -1.35
C GLY A 92 21.90 16.62 -0.97
N HIS A 93 21.83 15.59 -0.12
CA HIS A 93 20.56 15.02 0.28
C HIS A 93 20.56 14.46 1.71
N LYS A 94 19.46 14.71 2.44
CA LYS A 94 19.21 14.15 3.77
C LYS A 94 17.72 13.86 3.97
N VAL A 95 17.39 13.13 5.03
CA VAL A 95 15.99 12.82 5.34
C VAL A 95 15.22 14.10 5.65
N TYR A 96 14.17 14.39 4.88
CA TYR A 96 13.23 15.46 5.18
C TYR A 96 12.19 15.00 6.20
N ARG A 97 11.79 15.92 7.07
CA ARG A 97 10.67 15.78 8.01
C ARG A 97 9.88 17.07 7.94
N LYS A 98 8.58 16.97 7.68
CA LYS A 98 7.68 18.13 7.69
C LYS A 98 7.69 18.80 9.07
N ASN A 99 7.39 20.10 9.13
CA ASN A 99 7.29 20.83 10.39
C ASN A 99 6.24 20.23 11.36
N THR A 100 5.26 19.50 10.82
CA THR A 100 4.23 18.78 11.59
C THR A 100 4.66 17.39 12.05
N HIS A 101 5.88 16.94 11.73
CA HIS A 101 6.40 15.63 12.12
C HIS A 101 6.70 15.62 13.63
N THR A 102 5.96 14.79 14.38
CA THR A 102 6.02 14.76 15.85
C THR A 102 7.03 13.77 16.42
N ASP A 103 7.77 13.04 15.56
CA ASP A 103 8.65 11.94 15.96
C ASP A 103 7.95 10.84 16.80
N ARG A 104 6.61 10.77 16.75
CA ARG A 104 5.84 9.70 17.39
C ARG A 104 5.83 8.46 16.51
N TYR A 105 6.52 7.44 17.00
CA TYR A 105 6.61 6.13 16.37
C TYR A 105 5.87 5.09 17.23
N LEU A 106 6.05 3.80 16.88
CA LEU A 106 5.51 2.71 17.69
C LEU A 106 6.11 2.74 19.10
N LEU A 107 5.31 3.05 20.11
CA LEU A 107 5.78 3.14 21.49
C LEU A 107 6.37 1.81 21.99
N ASN A 108 7.47 1.87 22.75
CA ASN A 108 8.13 0.68 23.27
C ASN A 108 7.29 -0.08 24.30
N ASN A 109 6.38 0.58 25.01
CA ASN A 109 5.46 -0.06 25.98
C ASN A 109 4.18 -0.63 25.32
N SER A 110 3.95 -0.40 24.03
CA SER A 110 2.75 -0.91 23.34
C SER A 110 2.72 -2.45 23.27
N ASN A 111 1.52 -3.04 23.15
CA ASN A 111 1.35 -4.50 23.04
C ASN A 111 1.67 -5.02 21.62
N HIS A 112 2.93 -4.88 21.22
CA HIS A 112 3.45 -5.37 19.94
C HIS A 112 4.59 -6.36 20.18
N HIS A 113 4.68 -7.36 19.30
CA HIS A 113 5.74 -8.35 19.37
C HIS A 113 7.12 -7.65 19.23
N PRO A 114 8.16 -8.03 20.01
CA PRO A 114 9.47 -7.38 19.95
C PRO A 114 10.12 -7.34 18.56
N GLY A 115 9.74 -8.26 17.66
CA GLY A 115 10.15 -8.22 16.25
C GLY A 115 9.65 -6.97 15.51
N GLN A 116 8.42 -6.53 15.76
CA GLN A 116 7.81 -5.37 15.10
C GLN A 116 8.44 -4.07 15.60
N LYS A 117 8.63 -3.93 16.91
CA LYS A 117 9.33 -2.80 17.54
C LYS A 117 10.75 -2.63 17.01
N ARG A 118 11.51 -3.73 16.92
CA ARG A 118 12.84 -3.72 16.27
C ARG A 118 12.76 -3.40 14.78
N GLY A 119 11.70 -3.83 14.10
CA GLY A 119 11.44 -3.52 12.71
C GLY A 119 11.35 -2.00 12.49
N VAL A 120 10.61 -1.29 13.33
CA VAL A 120 10.49 0.18 13.27
C VAL A 120 11.86 0.85 13.34
N ILE A 121 12.68 0.51 14.34
CA ILE A 121 14.04 1.07 14.47
C ILE A 121 14.86 0.80 13.20
N LYS A 122 14.84 -0.43 12.71
CA LYS A 122 15.61 -0.82 11.52
C LYS A 122 15.18 -0.08 10.28
N THR A 123 13.87 0.07 10.06
CA THR A 123 13.34 0.77 8.89
C THR A 123 13.75 2.25 8.91
N LEU A 124 13.67 2.90 10.07
CA LEU A 124 14.11 4.29 10.21
C LEU A 124 15.61 4.47 9.98
N VAL A 125 16.43 3.59 10.56
CA VAL A 125 17.89 3.61 10.38
C VAL A 125 18.27 3.30 8.93
N TYR A 126 17.60 2.34 8.31
CA TYR A 126 17.80 2.02 6.89
C TYR A 126 17.44 3.20 6.01
N ARG A 127 16.31 3.87 6.27
CA ARG A 127 15.91 5.10 5.58
C ARG A 127 16.99 6.18 5.73
N ALA A 128 17.48 6.44 6.94
CA ALA A 128 18.55 7.42 7.16
C ALA A 128 19.83 7.07 6.38
N ARG A 129 20.27 5.81 6.41
CA ARG A 129 21.46 5.37 5.66
C ARG A 129 21.30 5.38 4.15
N ARG A 130 20.08 5.19 3.64
CA ARG A 130 19.78 5.19 2.21
C ARG A 130 19.61 6.60 1.65
N ILE A 131 19.05 7.51 2.45
CA ILE A 131 18.69 8.86 2.01
C ILE A 131 19.73 9.89 2.43
N CYS A 132 20.45 9.75 3.53
CA CYS A 132 21.48 10.72 3.89
C CYS A 132 22.78 10.42 3.15
N GLU A 133 23.42 11.46 2.65
CA GLU A 133 24.83 11.40 2.24
C GLU A 133 25.75 11.11 3.43
N PRO A 134 26.97 10.59 3.19
CA PRO A 134 27.91 10.23 4.26
C PRO A 134 28.09 11.30 5.34
N LEU A 135 28.14 12.57 4.95
CA LEU A 135 28.29 13.70 5.87
C LEU A 135 27.10 13.87 6.83
N HIS A 136 25.88 13.53 6.38
CA HIS A 136 24.63 13.76 7.13
C HIS A 136 24.05 12.49 7.77
N ILE A 137 24.70 11.34 7.61
CA ILE A 137 24.23 10.08 8.21
C ILE A 137 24.23 10.19 9.74
N ASN A 138 25.28 10.76 10.33
CA ASN A 138 25.40 10.86 11.79
C ASN A 138 24.31 11.76 12.38
N ASP A 139 24.08 12.94 11.82
CA ASP A 139 22.97 13.84 12.21
C ASP A 139 21.62 13.10 12.16
N GLY A 140 21.41 12.33 11.09
CA GLY A 140 20.21 11.52 10.91
C GLY A 140 20.05 10.43 11.98
N LEU A 141 21.14 9.77 12.37
CA LEU A 141 21.15 8.74 13.41
C LEU A 141 20.98 9.33 14.81
N GLU A 142 21.59 10.47 15.11
CA GLU A 142 21.43 11.18 16.38
C GLU A 142 20.00 11.69 16.58
N HIS A 143 19.38 12.22 15.52
CA HIS A 143 17.95 12.53 15.54
C HIS A 143 17.11 11.29 15.89
N LEU A 144 17.36 10.17 15.19
CA LEU A 144 16.61 8.93 15.42
C LEU A 144 16.83 8.38 16.83
N ASP A 145 18.03 8.49 17.38
CA ASP A 145 18.32 8.05 18.73
C ASP A 145 17.49 8.85 19.75
N ARG A 146 17.51 10.19 19.69
CA ARG A 146 16.67 11.06 20.52
C ARG A 146 15.18 10.77 20.37
N ALA A 147 14.70 10.67 19.14
CA ALA A 147 13.31 10.36 18.84
C ALA A 147 12.88 9.00 19.43
N LEU A 148 13.67 7.95 19.23
CA LEU A 148 13.36 6.61 19.74
C LEU A 148 13.42 6.55 21.27
N GLN A 149 14.36 7.25 21.90
CA GLN A 149 14.38 7.38 23.36
C GLN A 149 13.10 8.04 23.89
N ALA A 150 12.62 9.10 23.24
CA ALA A 150 11.34 9.74 23.56
C ALA A 150 10.13 8.81 23.39
N ASN A 151 10.22 7.80 22.50
CA ASN A 151 9.21 6.74 22.34
C ASN A 151 9.38 5.57 23.35
N GLY A 152 10.25 5.73 24.35
CA GLY A 152 10.47 4.79 25.45
C GLY A 152 11.43 3.64 25.12
N TYR A 153 12.18 3.73 24.02
CA TYR A 153 13.19 2.72 23.68
C TYR A 153 14.47 2.93 24.50
N ARG A 154 15.00 1.85 25.06
CA ARG A 154 16.33 1.89 25.72
C ARG A 154 17.42 2.06 24.68
N GLU A 155 18.39 2.90 24.97
CA GLU A 155 19.55 3.16 24.11
C GLU A 155 20.26 1.87 23.64
N GLN A 156 20.46 0.91 24.54
CA GLN A 156 21.04 -0.40 24.20
C GLN A 156 20.26 -1.14 23.10
N THR A 157 18.93 -1.00 23.09
CA THR A 157 18.06 -1.60 22.07
C THR A 157 18.25 -0.91 20.73
N ILE A 158 18.34 0.43 20.75
CA ILE A 158 18.57 1.26 19.57
C ILE A 158 19.93 0.93 18.96
N ARG A 159 21.01 1.03 19.75
CA ARG A 159 22.38 0.69 19.34
C ARG A 159 22.48 -0.72 18.77
N ARG A 160 21.85 -1.72 19.41
CA ARG A 160 21.83 -3.11 18.92
C ARG A 160 21.08 -3.26 17.59
N ALA A 161 20.05 -2.46 17.35
CA ALA A 161 19.28 -2.48 16.11
C ALA A 161 19.98 -1.72 14.97
N ILE A 162 20.78 -0.69 15.30
CA ILE A 162 21.59 0.10 14.35
C ILE A 162 22.77 -0.71 13.80
N ARG A 163 23.40 -1.56 14.63
CA ARG A 163 24.57 -2.34 14.22
C ARG A 163 24.24 -3.17 12.95
N PRO A 164 25.07 -3.09 11.90
CA PRO A 164 24.92 -3.96 10.75
C PRO A 164 24.98 -5.40 11.24
N ARG A 165 24.00 -6.22 10.86
CA ARG A 165 24.11 -7.66 11.09
C ARG A 165 25.22 -8.14 10.18
N ARG A 166 26.22 -8.82 10.75
CA ARG A 166 27.03 -9.74 9.94
C ARG A 166 26.04 -10.65 9.20
N PRO A 167 26.19 -10.86 7.89
CA PRO A 167 25.50 -11.96 7.23
C PRO A 167 25.79 -13.18 8.08
N VAL A 168 24.76 -13.72 8.71
CA VAL A 168 24.89 -15.08 9.22
C VAL A 168 24.91 -15.88 7.93
N GLU A 169 26.07 -16.43 7.57
CA GLU A 169 26.16 -17.52 6.62
C GLU A 169 25.14 -18.55 7.09
N ARG A 170 23.97 -18.53 6.46
CA ARG A 170 23.03 -19.62 6.63
C ARG A 170 23.73 -20.75 5.94
N GLN A 171 24.26 -21.69 6.73
CA GLN A 171 24.51 -23.02 6.20
C GLN A 171 23.28 -23.40 5.38
N GLU A 172 23.50 -23.82 4.14
CA GLU A 172 22.48 -24.28 3.20
C GLU A 172 21.85 -25.58 3.71
N GLY A 173 21.27 -25.55 4.91
CA GLY A 173 20.28 -26.54 5.30
C GLY A 173 19.06 -26.29 4.43
N GLU A 174 18.54 -27.36 3.81
CA GLU A 174 17.33 -27.38 3.00
C GLU A 174 16.27 -26.46 3.63
N ASN A 175 16.07 -25.28 3.04
CA ASN A 175 14.99 -24.39 3.46
C ASN A 175 13.70 -24.98 2.93
N THR A 176 13.20 -26.04 3.57
CA THR A 176 11.88 -26.56 3.27
C THR A 176 10.89 -25.42 3.47
N PRO A 177 10.08 -25.08 2.46
CA PRO A 177 9.09 -24.03 2.61
C PRO A 177 8.15 -24.38 3.78
N PRO A 178 7.65 -23.37 4.51
CA PRO A 178 6.74 -23.61 5.61
C PRO A 178 5.50 -24.36 5.10
N SER A 179 5.14 -25.44 5.78
CA SER A 179 3.97 -26.28 5.49
C SER A 179 2.66 -25.50 5.64
N GLY A 180 2.66 -24.41 6.40
CA GLY A 180 1.52 -23.50 6.50
C GLY A 180 1.86 -22.21 7.23
N VAL A 181 0.89 -21.29 7.26
CA VAL A 181 1.00 -20.00 7.96
C VAL A 181 -0.13 -19.87 8.97
N ALA A 182 0.20 -19.60 10.23
CA ALA A 182 -0.77 -19.38 11.29
C ALA A 182 -0.76 -17.91 11.73
N PHE A 183 -1.91 -17.24 11.67
CA PHE A 183 -2.06 -15.86 12.13
C PHE A 183 -2.57 -15.84 13.57
N LEU A 184 -1.84 -15.20 14.47
CA LEU A 184 -2.18 -15.14 15.89
C LEU A 184 -2.15 -13.71 16.40
N SER A 185 -3.10 -13.34 17.26
CA SER A 185 -3.05 -12.10 18.02
C SER A 185 -1.93 -12.18 19.07
N TYR A 186 -1.07 -11.18 19.12
CA TYR A 186 0.08 -11.18 20.02
C TYR A 186 -0.38 -11.02 21.47
N ILE A 187 -0.15 -12.08 22.24
CA ILE A 187 -0.30 -12.12 23.69
C ILE A 187 1.05 -12.53 24.24
N ARG A 188 1.70 -11.62 24.96
CA ARG A 188 3.03 -11.80 25.53
C ARG A 188 3.07 -13.07 26.37
N GLY A 189 4.07 -13.92 26.15
CA GLY A 189 4.28 -15.19 26.86
C GLY A 189 3.41 -16.34 26.38
N VAL A 190 2.19 -16.10 25.91
CA VAL A 190 1.30 -17.16 25.38
C VAL A 190 1.63 -17.46 23.93
N THR A 191 1.49 -16.46 23.07
CA THR A 191 1.72 -16.63 21.63
C THR A 191 3.19 -16.85 21.27
N ASP A 192 4.11 -16.45 22.14
CA ASP A 192 5.53 -16.80 22.01
C ASP A 192 5.75 -18.32 22.16
N ARG A 193 5.08 -18.95 23.13
CA ARG A 193 5.13 -20.41 23.35
C ARG A 193 4.47 -21.17 22.21
N ILE A 194 3.27 -20.74 21.81
CA ILE A 194 2.54 -21.32 20.66
C ILE A 194 3.38 -21.18 19.38
N GLY A 195 3.95 -20.00 19.13
CA GLY A 195 4.80 -19.74 17.97
C GLY A 195 6.03 -20.65 17.91
N LYS A 196 6.64 -20.99 19.06
CA LYS A 196 7.74 -21.97 19.11
C LYS A 196 7.26 -23.37 18.73
N LEU A 197 6.10 -23.81 19.22
CA LEU A 197 5.53 -25.11 18.88
C LEU A 197 5.18 -25.22 17.39
N LEU A 198 4.57 -24.18 16.82
CA LEU A 198 4.23 -24.12 15.39
C LEU A 198 5.48 -24.24 14.51
N ARG A 199 6.57 -23.54 14.85
CA ARG A 199 7.83 -23.63 14.10
C ARG A 199 8.43 -25.04 14.11
N LYS A 200 8.32 -25.77 15.23
CA LYS A 200 8.76 -27.18 15.31
C LYS A 200 7.99 -28.10 14.36
N ARG A 201 6.77 -27.72 13.99
CA ARG A 201 5.90 -28.44 13.04
C ARG A 201 5.96 -27.86 11.62
N ASN A 202 7.01 -27.08 11.30
CA ASN A 202 7.17 -26.38 10.02
C ASN A 202 6.00 -25.41 9.68
N ILE A 203 5.30 -24.86 10.68
CA ILE A 203 4.25 -23.84 10.49
C ILE A 203 4.82 -22.47 10.85
N LYS A 204 4.64 -21.48 9.97
CA LYS A 204 5.12 -20.10 10.17
C LYS A 204 4.10 -19.30 10.97
N PRO A 205 4.38 -18.92 12.24
CA PRO A 205 3.51 -18.03 12.99
C PRO A 205 3.72 -16.57 12.56
N ILE A 206 2.62 -15.88 12.26
CA ILE A 206 2.56 -14.44 12.02
C ILE A 206 1.77 -13.80 13.16
N LEU A 207 2.48 -13.03 13.99
CA LEU A 207 1.92 -12.36 15.14
C LEU A 207 1.39 -10.99 14.74
N LYS A 208 0.10 -10.74 14.98
CA LYS A 208 -0.61 -9.49 14.71
C LYS A 208 -0.90 -8.76 16.03
N PRO A 209 -1.00 -7.42 16.06
CA PRO A 209 -1.51 -6.72 17.22
C PRO A 209 -2.91 -7.22 17.60
N THR A 210 -3.27 -7.19 18.89
CA THR A 210 -4.55 -7.72 19.39
C THR A 210 -5.75 -6.97 18.84
N ARG A 211 -5.62 -5.66 18.64
CA ARG A 211 -6.66 -4.82 18.04
C ARG A 211 -6.04 -3.89 17.02
N LYS A 212 -6.73 -3.69 15.90
CA LYS A 212 -6.37 -2.67 14.90
C LYS A 212 -7.08 -1.36 15.21
N ILE A 213 -6.50 -0.26 14.74
CA ILE A 213 -7.14 1.08 14.83
C ILE A 213 -8.49 1.06 14.10
N GLN A 214 -8.55 0.37 12.95
CA GLN A 214 -9.79 0.14 12.18
C GLN A 214 -10.95 -0.39 13.04
N GLU A 215 -10.69 -1.19 14.08
CA GLU A 215 -11.75 -1.76 14.91
C GLU A 215 -12.35 -0.72 15.88
N HIS A 216 -11.61 0.36 16.16
CA HIS A 216 -12.05 1.47 17.01
C HIS A 216 -12.64 2.62 16.18
N LEU A 217 -12.27 2.70 14.90
CA LEU A 217 -12.81 3.69 13.98
C LEU A 217 -14.06 3.14 13.30
N ARG A 218 -15.14 3.92 13.28
CA ARG A 218 -16.31 3.58 12.45
C ARG A 218 -15.92 3.70 10.99
N SER A 219 -16.42 2.78 10.16
CA SER A 219 -16.35 2.96 8.70
C SER A 219 -17.05 4.28 8.36
N ALA A 220 -16.35 5.19 7.70
CA ALA A 220 -16.94 6.41 7.15
C ALA A 220 -17.86 6.13 5.93
N LYS A 221 -17.84 4.89 5.43
CA LYS A 221 -18.69 4.45 4.33
C LYS A 221 -19.92 3.74 4.89
N ASP A 222 -21.09 4.07 4.32
CA ASP A 222 -22.33 3.39 4.62
C ASP A 222 -22.20 1.89 4.34
N PRO A 223 -22.76 1.03 5.20
CA PRO A 223 -22.91 -0.38 4.90
C PRO A 223 -23.69 -0.53 3.59
N ARG A 224 -23.06 -1.09 2.57
CA ARG A 224 -23.76 -1.47 1.34
C ARG A 224 -24.16 -2.92 1.47
N ASP A 225 -25.39 -3.22 1.06
CA ASP A 225 -25.81 -4.60 0.82
C ASP A 225 -24.81 -5.23 -0.16
N PRO A 226 -24.09 -6.30 0.22
CA PRO A 226 -23.12 -6.95 -0.66
C PRO A 226 -23.73 -7.39 -1.99
N LEU A 227 -25.04 -7.64 -2.00
CA LEU A 227 -25.78 -8.06 -3.18
C LEU A 227 -26.11 -6.89 -4.11
N SER A 228 -26.02 -5.65 -3.62
CA SER A 228 -26.23 -4.44 -4.43
C SER A 228 -25.04 -4.08 -5.32
N SER A 229 -23.92 -4.81 -5.20
CA SER A 229 -22.69 -4.59 -5.97
C SER A 229 -22.38 -5.71 -6.95
N ALA A 230 -21.44 -5.44 -7.86
CA ALA A 230 -20.79 -6.45 -8.69
C ALA A 230 -19.98 -7.43 -7.83
N GLY A 231 -19.85 -8.68 -8.27
CA GLY A 231 -19.05 -9.66 -7.55
C GLY A 231 -19.27 -11.10 -7.99
N VAL A 232 -18.69 -12.00 -7.20
CA VAL A 232 -18.82 -13.45 -7.34
C VAL A 232 -19.89 -13.94 -6.38
N TYR A 233 -20.78 -14.81 -6.84
CA TYR A 233 -21.86 -15.38 -6.06
C TYR A 233 -21.96 -16.89 -6.28
N ARG A 234 -22.55 -17.56 -5.28
CA ARG A 234 -22.72 -19.01 -5.22
C ARG A 234 -24.19 -19.36 -5.05
N ILE A 235 -24.68 -20.32 -5.84
CA ILE A 235 -26.03 -20.88 -5.73
C ILE A 235 -25.90 -22.39 -5.47
N PRO A 236 -26.21 -22.88 -4.25
CA PRO A 236 -26.20 -24.30 -3.93
C PRO A 236 -27.45 -25.01 -4.50
N CYS A 237 -27.27 -26.25 -4.94
CA CYS A 237 -28.34 -27.17 -5.30
C CYS A 237 -28.53 -28.23 -4.20
N PRO A 238 -29.76 -28.70 -3.93
CA PRO A 238 -30.01 -29.82 -3.01
C PRO A 238 -29.23 -31.10 -3.33
N CYS A 239 -28.90 -31.34 -4.61
CA CYS A 239 -28.11 -32.51 -5.04
C CYS A 239 -26.60 -32.43 -4.74
N GLY A 240 -26.16 -31.40 -3.99
CA GLY A 240 -24.75 -31.17 -3.68
C GLY A 240 -23.97 -30.41 -4.75
N SER A 241 -24.53 -30.24 -5.95
CA SER A 241 -23.95 -29.40 -7.00
C SER A 241 -24.00 -27.91 -6.64
N VAL A 242 -23.06 -27.13 -7.17
CA VAL A 242 -22.93 -25.70 -6.86
C VAL A 242 -22.68 -24.93 -8.14
N TYR A 243 -23.49 -23.90 -8.38
CA TYR A 243 -23.20 -22.91 -9.41
C TYR A 243 -22.43 -21.72 -8.83
N VAL A 244 -21.31 -21.36 -9.46
CA VAL A 244 -20.54 -20.16 -9.15
C VAL A 244 -20.58 -19.23 -10.35
N GLY A 245 -21.06 -18.00 -10.14
CA GLY A 245 -21.19 -16.99 -11.19
C GLY A 245 -20.48 -15.70 -10.82
N THR A 246 -20.04 -14.96 -11.84
CA THR A 246 -19.48 -13.61 -11.68
C THR A 246 -20.35 -12.61 -12.43
N THR A 247 -20.59 -11.44 -11.83
CA THR A 247 -21.34 -10.36 -12.49
C THR A 247 -20.66 -9.02 -12.29
N LYS A 248 -20.59 -8.23 -13.37
CA LYS A 248 -20.17 -6.82 -13.34
C LYS A 248 -21.30 -5.87 -12.90
N ARG A 249 -22.52 -6.38 -12.77
CA ARG A 249 -23.73 -5.68 -12.31
C ARG A 249 -24.12 -6.17 -10.91
N ASN A 250 -25.07 -5.47 -10.30
CA ASN A 250 -25.72 -5.86 -9.05
C ASN A 250 -26.09 -7.36 -9.03
N ILE A 251 -25.64 -8.07 -7.99
CA ILE A 251 -25.86 -9.52 -7.83
C ILE A 251 -27.35 -9.85 -7.68
N ASN A 252 -28.17 -9.04 -6.99
CA ASN A 252 -29.62 -9.25 -6.90
C ASN A 252 -30.28 -9.23 -8.28
N THR A 253 -29.86 -8.31 -9.16
CA THR A 253 -30.34 -8.28 -10.54
C THR A 253 -29.98 -9.58 -11.25
N ARG A 254 -28.73 -10.05 -11.08
CA ARG A 254 -28.27 -11.27 -11.74
C ARG A 254 -28.95 -12.55 -11.20
N LEU A 255 -29.23 -12.62 -9.90
CA LEU A 255 -30.01 -13.71 -9.32
C LEU A 255 -31.45 -13.72 -9.84
N THR A 256 -32.06 -12.54 -10.00
CA THR A 256 -33.43 -12.42 -10.54
C THR A 256 -33.50 -12.88 -12.00
N GLU A 257 -32.47 -12.56 -12.80
CA GLU A 257 -32.32 -13.08 -14.15
C GLU A 257 -32.22 -14.61 -14.15
N HIS A 258 -31.39 -15.19 -13.27
CA HIS A 258 -31.26 -16.65 -13.16
C HIS A 258 -32.56 -17.34 -12.74
N LYS A 259 -33.28 -16.79 -11.74
CA LYS A 259 -34.63 -17.25 -11.34
C LYS A 259 -35.58 -17.26 -12.54
N ARG A 260 -35.57 -16.18 -13.32
CA ARG A 260 -36.41 -16.05 -14.52
C ARG A 260 -36.02 -17.08 -15.58
N SER A 261 -34.73 -17.32 -15.80
CA SER A 261 -34.25 -18.31 -16.78
C SER A 261 -34.64 -19.74 -16.39
N CYS A 262 -34.50 -20.12 -15.12
CA CYS A 262 -34.96 -21.42 -14.63
C CYS A 262 -36.49 -21.58 -14.78
N ARG A 263 -37.26 -20.55 -14.41
CA ARG A 263 -38.73 -20.56 -14.52
C ARG A 263 -39.22 -20.69 -15.96
N LEU A 264 -38.51 -20.07 -16.92
CA LEU A 264 -38.88 -20.07 -18.34
C LEU A 264 -38.22 -21.21 -19.14
N GLY A 265 -37.46 -22.10 -18.49
CA GLY A 265 -36.76 -23.20 -19.17
C GLY A 265 -35.73 -22.75 -20.21
N GLN A 266 -35.11 -21.58 -20.03
CA GLN A 266 -34.18 -21.01 -21.01
C GLN A 266 -32.78 -21.60 -20.84
N THR A 267 -32.52 -22.75 -21.46
CA THR A 267 -31.27 -23.51 -21.39
C THR A 267 -30.08 -22.79 -22.04
N GLU A 268 -30.32 -21.88 -22.99
CA GLU A 268 -29.26 -21.12 -23.69
C GLU A 268 -28.52 -20.10 -22.81
N LYS A 269 -29.04 -19.75 -21.63
CA LYS A 269 -28.53 -18.61 -20.84
C LYS A 269 -27.65 -19.04 -19.66
N PRO A 270 -28.17 -19.67 -18.58
CA PRO A 270 -27.30 -20.27 -17.57
C PRO A 270 -27.42 -21.80 -17.51
N PRO A 271 -26.32 -22.51 -17.20
CA PRO A 271 -26.33 -23.94 -16.87
C PRO A 271 -27.30 -24.31 -15.73
N LEU A 272 -27.71 -23.33 -14.90
CA LEU A 272 -28.77 -23.54 -13.89
C LEU A 272 -30.11 -23.93 -14.50
N ALA A 273 -30.50 -23.36 -15.65
CA ALA A 273 -31.79 -23.63 -16.27
C ALA A 273 -31.82 -25.05 -16.86
N GLU A 274 -30.71 -25.48 -17.45
CA GLU A 274 -30.52 -26.86 -17.90
C GLU A 274 -30.52 -27.86 -16.74
N HIS A 275 -29.83 -27.54 -15.63
CA HIS A 275 -29.81 -28.38 -14.44
C HIS A 275 -31.19 -28.54 -13.79
N THR A 276 -32.04 -27.49 -13.80
CA THR A 276 -33.43 -27.59 -13.31
C THR A 276 -34.34 -28.44 -14.19
N ILE A 277 -34.04 -28.58 -15.49
CA ILE A 277 -34.89 -29.33 -16.43
C ILE A 277 -34.47 -30.82 -16.47
N THR A 278 -33.17 -31.08 -16.36
CA THR A 278 -32.58 -32.43 -16.49
C THR A 278 -32.64 -33.26 -15.21
N GLN A 279 -33.00 -32.66 -14.08
CA GLN A 279 -33.09 -33.33 -12.79
C GLN A 279 -34.46 -33.00 -12.19
N GLU A 280 -35.37 -33.99 -12.16
CA GLU A 280 -36.71 -33.82 -11.59
C GLU A 280 -36.62 -33.45 -10.09
N ASP A 281 -37.51 -32.56 -9.64
CA ASP A 281 -37.62 -32.03 -8.25
C ASP A 281 -36.47 -31.13 -7.71
N HIS A 282 -35.57 -30.65 -8.56
CA HIS A 282 -34.50 -29.74 -8.11
C HIS A 282 -34.92 -28.25 -8.15
N HIS A 283 -35.32 -27.73 -7.00
CA HIS A 283 -35.52 -26.29 -6.81
C HIS A 283 -34.30 -25.60 -6.18
N PHE A 284 -33.69 -24.67 -6.91
CA PHE A 284 -32.61 -23.85 -6.38
C PHE A 284 -33.12 -22.88 -5.30
N LEU A 285 -32.64 -23.04 -4.08
CA LEU A 285 -32.72 -21.99 -3.06
C LEU A 285 -31.64 -20.95 -3.42
N PHE A 286 -32.06 -19.83 -4.00
CA PHE A 286 -31.20 -18.67 -4.27
C PHE A 286 -30.83 -17.93 -2.98
N LEU A 287 -30.33 -18.67 -1.98
CA LEU A 287 -29.82 -18.18 -0.71
C LEU A 287 -28.30 -18.10 -0.82
N ILE A 288 -27.76 -16.88 -0.79
CA ILE A 288 -26.32 -16.64 -0.88
C ILE A 288 -25.68 -16.95 0.47
N ILE A 289 -24.67 -17.83 0.48
CA ILE A 289 -23.85 -18.14 1.66
C ILE A 289 -22.50 -17.43 1.54
N ASN A 290 -22.48 -16.11 1.64
CA ASN A 290 -21.32 -15.20 1.62
C ASN A 290 -20.91 -14.68 0.23
N SER A 291 -20.93 -13.34 0.11
CA SER A 291 -20.10 -12.60 -0.83
C SER A 291 -18.66 -12.64 -0.31
N VAL A 292 -17.73 -13.21 -1.07
CA VAL A 292 -16.31 -13.02 -0.79
C VAL A 292 -15.94 -11.62 -1.31
N GLN A 293 -15.72 -10.68 -0.39
CA GLN A 293 -14.99 -9.43 -0.67
C GLN A 293 -13.49 -9.67 -0.53
#